data_AF-A0A527ZDR5-F1
#
_entry.id   AF-A0A527ZDR5-F1
#
_cell.length_a   1.000
_cell.length_b   1.000
_cell.length_c   1.000
_cell.angle_alpha   90.00
_cell.angle_beta   90.00
_cell.angle_gamma   90.00
#
_symmetry.space_group_name_H-M   'P 1'
#
loop_
_entity.id
_entity.type
_entity.pdbx_description
1 polymer ?
#
loop_
_entity_poly.entity_id
_entity_poly.type
_entity_poly.pdbx_seq_one_letter_code
_entity_poly.pdbx_strand_id
1 'polypeptide(L)'
;HGSGSGRLSPRNNHVAAALRQAGLATLLADLLTSIEERDRRNVFDIDLLASRLALATHWASAEARTRRLVPLYFGASTGAAAALVAAARPDAGIAA
;
A
#
# COMPACT_ATOMS: atom_id res chain seq x y z
N HIS A 1 2.92 4.32 -1.73
CA HIS A 1 3.49 5.64 -2.12
C HIS A 1 4.76 5.41 -2.94
N GLY A 2 5.24 6.41 -3.69
CA GLY A 2 6.52 6.31 -4.41
C GLY A 2 7.72 6.70 -3.52
N SER A 3 8.93 6.48 -4.03
CA SER A 3 10.18 6.84 -3.35
C SER A 3 10.18 8.29 -2.84
N GLY A 4 10.46 8.48 -1.54
CA GLY A 4 10.52 9.81 -0.91
C GLY A 4 9.16 10.45 -0.60
N SER A 5 8.07 9.66 -0.63
CA SER A 5 6.73 10.10 -0.29
C SER A 5 6.06 9.11 0.66
N GLY A 6 5.38 9.63 1.69
CA GLY A 6 4.67 8.82 2.67
C GLY A 6 3.16 8.99 2.62
N ARG A 7 2.46 8.48 3.64
CA ARG A 7 1.00 8.53 3.82
C ARG A 7 0.40 9.93 3.80
N LEU A 8 1.21 10.96 4.05
CA LEU A 8 0.82 12.37 4.03
C LEU A 8 0.97 13.03 2.64
N SER A 9 1.32 12.27 1.61
CA SER A 9 1.44 12.77 0.24
C SER A 9 0.15 13.46 -0.22
N PRO A 10 0.18 14.75 -0.62
CA PRO A 10 -1.02 15.44 -1.10
C PRO A 10 -1.65 14.75 -2.32
N ARG A 11 -0.83 14.20 -3.22
CA ARG A 11 -1.29 13.48 -4.42
C ARG A 11 -2.09 12.22 -4.05
N ASN A 12 -1.54 11.39 -3.17
CA ASN A 12 -2.23 10.15 -2.77
C ASN A 12 -3.45 10.45 -1.89
N ASN A 13 -3.40 11.48 -1.06
CA ASN A 13 -4.56 11.92 -0.28
C ASN A 13 -5.68 12.45 -1.18
N HIS A 14 -5.34 13.14 -2.28
CA HIS A 14 -6.32 13.57 -3.27
C HIS A 14 -7.04 12.39 -3.92
N VAL A 15 -6.30 11.39 -4.41
CA VAL A 15 -6.89 10.17 -4.98
C VAL A 15 -7.73 9.43 -3.95
N ALA A 16 -7.21 9.26 -2.73
CA ALA A 16 -7.94 8.59 -1.67
C ALA A 16 -9.24 9.33 -1.28
N ALA A 17 -9.24 10.67 -1.31
CA ALA A 17 -10.46 11.45 -1.10
C ALA A 17 -11.50 11.15 -2.18
N ALA A 18 -11.09 11.13 -3.45
CA ALA A 18 -12.00 10.78 -4.55
C ALA A 18 -12.56 9.35 -4.42
N LEU A 19 -11.72 8.38 -4.05
CA LEU A 19 -12.16 7.00 -3.81
C LEU A 19 -13.16 6.91 -2.64
N ARG A 20 -12.92 7.63 -1.55
CA ARG A 20 -13.89 7.71 -0.43
C ARG A 20 -15.21 8.33 -0.85
N GLN A 21 -15.21 9.37 -1.69
CA GLN A 21 -16.45 9.93 -2.24
C GLN A 21 -17.20 8.94 -3.13
N ALA A 22 -16.50 8.02 -3.78
CA ALA A 22 -17.09 6.93 -4.55
C ALA A 22 -17.50 5.71 -3.68
N GLY A 23 -17.42 5.80 -2.35
CA GLY A 23 -17.85 4.73 -1.43
C GLY A 23 -16.79 3.68 -1.11
N LEU A 24 -15.53 3.89 -1.50
CA LEU A 24 -14.43 2.96 -1.21
C LEU A 24 -13.71 3.35 0.08
N ALA A 25 -13.46 2.36 0.94
CA ALA A 25 -12.53 2.53 2.06
C ALA A 25 -11.09 2.68 1.54
N THR A 26 -10.29 3.51 2.22
CA THR A 26 -8.89 3.76 1.83
C THR A 26 -7.95 3.62 3.02
N LEU A 27 -6.88 2.84 2.87
CA LEU A 27 -5.76 2.75 3.81
C LEU A 27 -4.51 3.39 3.19
N LEU A 28 -4.02 4.48 3.78
CA LEU A 28 -2.74 5.08 3.42
C LEU A 28 -1.72 4.75 4.50
N ALA A 29 -0.69 3.99 4.13
CA ALA A 29 0.36 3.55 5.05
C ALA A 29 1.75 3.93 4.54
N ASP A 30 2.65 4.17 5.48
CA ASP A 30 4.09 4.14 5.23
C ASP A 30 4.56 2.69 5.28
N LEU A 31 5.22 2.23 4.21
CA LEU A 31 5.67 0.85 4.10
C LEU A 31 6.98 0.60 4.84
N LEU A 32 7.72 1.67 5.10
CA LEU A 32 8.97 1.67 5.85
C LEU A 32 8.76 2.40 7.16
N THR A 33 9.43 1.93 8.20
CA THR A 33 9.57 2.67 9.46
C THR A 33 10.50 3.87 9.26
N SER A 34 10.42 4.84 10.16
CA SER A 34 11.31 6.02 10.15
C SER A 34 12.80 5.67 10.28
N ILE A 35 13.12 4.49 10.81
CA ILE A 35 14.50 3.98 10.89
C ILE A 35 14.94 3.44 9.53
N GLU A 36 14.09 2.64 8.87
CA GLU A 36 14.36 2.08 7.54
C GLU A 36 14.47 3.15 6.46
N GLU A 37 13.70 4.23 6.55
CA GLU A 37 13.75 5.37 5.63
C GLU A 37 15.10 6.11 5.63
N ARG A 38 15.92 5.94 6.68
CA ARG A 38 17.27 6.54 6.74
C ARG A 38 18.20 5.95 5.68
N ASP A 39 18.00 4.68 5.33
CA ASP A 39 18.69 4.06 4.20
C ASP A 39 17.87 4.27 2.93
N ARG A 40 18.34 5.20 2.08
CA ARG A 40 17.66 5.52 0.83
C ARG A 40 17.60 4.36 -0.16
N ARG A 41 18.31 3.26 0.05
CA ARG A 41 18.18 2.07 -0.82
C ARG A 41 16.84 1.37 -0.60
N ASN A 42 16.28 1.43 0.61
CA ASN A 42 15.05 0.75 0.96
C ASN A 42 13.82 1.27 0.19
N VAL A 43 13.80 2.55 -0.22
CA VAL A 43 12.67 3.09 -1.00
C VAL A 43 12.65 2.61 -2.46
N PHE A 44 13.71 1.93 -2.89
CA PHE A 44 13.85 1.29 -4.20
C PHE A 44 13.87 -0.24 -4.10
N ASP A 45 13.90 -0.80 -2.89
CA ASP A 45 13.81 -2.24 -2.66
C ASP A 45 12.36 -2.71 -2.85
N ILE A 46 12.05 -3.14 -4.08
CA ILE A 46 10.69 -3.49 -4.47
C ILE A 46 10.19 -4.72 -3.71
N ASP A 47 11.06 -5.68 -3.42
CA ASP A 47 10.68 -6.91 -2.70
C ASP A 47 10.36 -6.59 -1.23
N LEU A 48 11.17 -5.76 -0.58
CA LEU A 48 10.88 -5.24 0.76
C LEU A 48 9.54 -4.50 0.76
N LEU A 49 9.34 -3.54 -0.16
CA LEU A 49 8.10 -2.77 -0.23
C LEU A 49 6.87 -3.66 -0.49
N ALA A 50 6.98 -4.63 -1.39
CA ALA A 50 5.91 -5.59 -1.67
C ALA A 50 5.59 -6.46 -0.45
N SER A 51 6.63 -6.90 0.30
CA SER A 51 6.43 -7.66 1.54
C SER A 51 5.67 -6.87 2.60
N ARG A 52 5.95 -5.57 2.72
CA ARG A 52 5.29 -4.66 3.67
C ARG A 52 3.86 -4.35 3.25
N LEU A 53 3.62 -4.22 1.95
CA LEU A 53 2.28 -4.05 1.41
C LEU A 53 1.42 -5.30 1.70
N ALA A 54 1.95 -6.50 1.43
CA ALA A 54 1.26 -7.75 1.73
C ALA A 54 0.94 -7.90 3.23
N LEU A 55 1.86 -7.50 4.11
CA LEU A 55 1.62 -7.48 5.55
C LEU A 55 0.46 -6.54 5.93
N ALA A 56 0.44 -5.33 5.35
CA ALA A 56 -0.65 -4.38 5.58
C ALA A 56 -2.00 -4.92 5.07
N THR A 57 -2.01 -5.65 3.95
CA THR A 57 -3.19 -6.31 3.40
C THR A 57 -3.69 -7.42 4.31
N HIS A 58 -2.80 -8.28 4.78
CA HIS A 58 -3.15 -9.34 5.73
C HIS A 58 -3.75 -8.75 7.02
N TRP A 59 -3.13 -7.71 7.56
CA TRP A 59 -3.66 -6.99 8.72
C TRP A 59 -5.06 -6.43 8.46
N ALA A 60 -5.28 -5.78 7.32
CA ALA A 60 -6.59 -5.23 6.96
C ALA A 60 -7.66 -6.31 6.75
N SER A 61 -7.29 -7.47 6.21
CA SER A 61 -8.20 -8.62 6.06
C SER A 61 -8.53 -9.30 7.39
N ALA A 62 -7.65 -9.21 8.39
CA ALA A 62 -7.89 -9.75 9.73
C ALA A 62 -8.67 -8.78 10.66
N GLU A 63 -8.55 -7.47 10.43
CA GLU A 63 -9.17 -6.44 11.27
C GLU A 63 -10.71 -6.46 11.16
N ALA A 64 -11.40 -6.47 12.31
CA ALA A 64 -12.85 -6.70 12.38
C ALA A 64 -13.69 -5.70 11.56
N ARG A 65 -13.21 -4.46 11.43
CA ARG A 65 -13.87 -3.37 10.69
C ARG A 65 -13.71 -3.49 9.17
N THR A 66 -12.68 -4.18 8.70
CA THR A 66 -12.30 -4.22 7.28
C THR A 66 -12.31 -5.62 6.68
N ARG A 67 -12.40 -6.68 7.49
CA ARG A 67 -12.41 -8.10 7.05
C ARG A 67 -13.48 -8.48 6.02
N ARG A 68 -14.51 -7.66 5.84
CA ARG A 68 -15.58 -7.88 4.84
C ARG A 68 -15.34 -7.13 3.52
N LEU A 69 -14.33 -6.27 3.48
CA LEU A 69 -13.97 -5.50 2.29
C LEU A 69 -13.02 -6.30 1.42
N VAL A 70 -13.12 -6.14 0.11
CA VAL A 70 -12.20 -6.76 -0.84
C VAL A 70 -11.02 -5.80 -1.04
N PRO A 71 -9.77 -6.21 -0.73
CA PRO A 71 -8.62 -5.34 -0.89
C PRO A 71 -8.28 -5.05 -2.35
N LEU A 72 -7.79 -3.83 -2.60
CA LEU A 72 -7.29 -3.34 -3.88
C LEU A 72 -5.99 -2.56 -3.65
N TYR A 73 -5.10 -2.54 -4.63
CA TYR A 73 -3.87 -1.74 -4.57
C TYR A 73 -3.93 -0.52 -5.46
N PHE A 74 -3.47 0.60 -4.90
CA PHE A 74 -3.15 1.80 -5.65
C PHE A 74 -1.68 2.16 -5.40
N GLY A 75 -0.86 2.02 -6.43
CA GLY A 75 0.58 2.29 -6.38
C GLY A 75 0.98 3.44 -7.30
N ALA A 76 1.99 4.21 -6.89
CA ALA A 76 2.59 5.25 -7.72
C ALA A 76 4.12 5.11 -7.70
N SER A 77 4.76 5.27 -8.86
CA SER A 77 6.23 5.09 -9.01
C SER A 77 6.69 3.72 -8.46
N THR A 78 7.72 3.65 -7.61
CA THR A 78 8.18 2.40 -6.97
C THR A 78 7.06 1.64 -6.24
N GLY A 79 6.08 2.37 -5.69
CA GLY A 79 4.90 1.76 -5.07
C GLY A 79 4.00 1.00 -6.05
N ALA A 80 4.02 1.34 -7.35
CA ALA A 80 3.29 0.59 -8.38
C ALA A 80 3.98 -0.75 -8.67
N ALA A 81 5.31 -0.77 -8.75
CA ALA A 81 6.06 -2.03 -8.88
C ALA A 81 5.83 -2.93 -7.67
N ALA A 82 5.89 -2.38 -6.45
CA ALA A 82 5.59 -3.14 -5.23
C ALA A 82 4.15 -3.68 -5.20
N ALA A 83 3.17 -2.90 -5.69
CA ALA A 83 1.78 -3.35 -5.80
C ALA A 83 1.63 -4.52 -6.76
N LEU A 84 2.27 -4.49 -7.94
CA LEU A 84 2.24 -5.59 -8.90
C LEU A 84 2.92 -6.85 -8.36
N VAL A 85 4.07 -6.72 -7.69
CA VAL A 85 4.77 -7.86 -7.08
C VAL A 85 3.95 -8.46 -5.94
N ALA A 86 3.36 -7.63 -5.08
CA ALA A 86 2.47 -8.11 -4.01
C ALA A 86 1.21 -8.78 -4.58
N ALA A 87 0.66 -8.23 -5.66
CA ALA A 87 -0.52 -8.76 -6.36
C ALA A 87 -0.30 -10.14 -6.96
N ALA A 88 0.91 -10.42 -7.45
CA ALA A 88 1.26 -11.69 -8.06
C ALA A 88 1.46 -12.83 -7.03
N ARG A 89 1.40 -12.56 -5.72
CA ARG A 89 1.58 -13.59 -4.70
C ARG A 89 0.35 -14.51 -4.62
N PRO A 90 0.53 -15.82 -4.40
CA PRO A 90 -0.59 -16.77 -4.34
C PRO A 90 -1.63 -16.45 -3.26
N ASP A 91 -1.20 -15.80 -2.18
CA ASP A 91 -2.01 -15.43 -1.01
C ASP A 91 -2.46 -13.96 -1.02
N ALA A 92 -2.27 -13.23 -2.13
CA ALA A 92 -2.50 -11.79 -2.18
C ALA A 92 -3.93 -11.38 -1.81
N GLY A 93 -4.93 -12.23 -2.12
CA GLY A 93 -6.32 -12.00 -1.72
C GLY A 93 -6.92 -10.68 -2.23
N ILE A 94 -6.36 -10.12 -3.30
CA ILE A 94 -6.81 -8.87 -3.93
C ILE A 94 -7.72 -9.15 -5.12
N ALA A 95 -8.66 -8.23 -5.39
CA ALA A 95 -9.44 -8.28 -6.62
C ALA A 95 -8.65 -7.74 -7.82
N ALA A 96 -8.98 -8.28 -9.01
CA ALA A 96 -8.47 -7.84 -10.32
C ALA A 96 -9.47 -6.91 -11.02
#